data_AF-A0A0A9W4D8-F1
#
_entry.id   AF-A0A0A9W4D8-F1
#
_cell.length_a   1.000
_cell.length_b   1.000
_cell.length_c   1.000
_cell.angle_alpha   90.00
_cell.angle_beta   90.00
_cell.angle_gamma   90.00
#
_symmetry.space_group_name_H-M   'P 1'
#
loop_
_entity.id
_entity.type
_entity.pdbx_description
1 polymer ?
#
loop_
_entity_poly.entity_id
_entity_poly.type
_entity_poly.pdbx_seq_one_letter_code
_entity_poly.pdbx_strand_id
1 'polypeptide(L)'
;MGLFVKNGPRYEDSQCIGSSAVMESLPLLGNAQQSGESISKTLGTLSNAFKVDNKREAMSFVLMAPSYHRKEALSLLNGMCLHPTQDAEIFERAKQDAMKRASIVCRDATNACFELLHDAG
;
A
#
# COMPACT_ATOMS: atom_id res chain seq x y z
N MET A 1 -3.57 5.96 -13.69
CA MET A 1 -2.22 5.39 -13.91
C MET A 1 -1.96 4.36 -12.84
N GLY A 2 -1.10 3.38 -13.07
CA GLY A 2 -0.78 2.40 -12.04
C GLY A 2 0.58 1.75 -12.22
N LEU A 3 1.14 1.32 -11.09
CA LEU A 3 2.36 0.52 -11.00
C LEU A 3 1.95 -0.89 -10.58
N PHE A 4 2.37 -1.90 -11.34
CA PHE A 4 2.12 -3.31 -11.06
C PHE A 4 3.45 -3.98 -10.80
N VAL A 5 3.59 -4.56 -9.61
CA VAL A 5 4.84 -5.16 -9.15
C VAL A 5 4.58 -6.62 -8.84
N LYS A 6 5.47 -7.48 -9.31
CA LYS A 6 5.52 -8.88 -8.90
C LYS A 6 6.11 -8.96 -7.49
N ASN A 7 5.26 -8.67 -6.51
CA ASN A 7 5.56 -8.68 -5.08
C ASN A 7 4.27 -9.07 -4.33
N GLY A 8 4.36 -9.48 -3.08
CA GLY A 8 3.22 -9.94 -2.28
C GLY A 8 3.62 -11.02 -1.27
N PRO A 9 2.68 -11.50 -0.45
CA PRO A 9 2.94 -12.47 0.62
C PRO A 9 3.71 -13.73 0.17
N ARG A 10 3.55 -14.17 -1.09
CA ARG A 10 4.26 -15.35 -1.63
C ARG A 10 5.78 -15.17 -1.69
N TYR A 11 6.27 -13.94 -1.77
CA TYR A 11 7.70 -13.64 -1.89
C TYR A 11 8.33 -13.21 -0.56
N GLU A 12 7.56 -13.22 0.53
CA GLU A 12 8.08 -12.97 1.86
C GLU A 12 8.87 -14.18 2.37
N ASP A 13 9.93 -13.91 3.12
CA ASP A 13 10.68 -14.92 3.85
C ASP A 13 10.37 -14.83 5.36
N SER A 14 10.98 -15.73 6.14
CA SER A 14 10.82 -15.75 7.60
C SER A 14 11.25 -14.47 8.32
N GLN A 15 12.02 -13.59 7.67
CA GLN A 15 12.51 -12.34 8.25
C GLN A 15 11.57 -11.16 7.94
N CYS A 16 10.73 -11.25 6.90
CA CYS A 16 9.87 -10.16 6.44
C CYS A 16 8.38 -10.53 6.32
N ILE A 17 7.92 -11.51 7.10
CA ILE A 17 6.50 -11.90 7.17
C ILE A 17 5.63 -10.67 7.49
N GLY A 18 4.59 -10.46 6.67
CA GLY A 18 3.64 -9.37 6.77
C GLY A 18 4.12 -8.03 6.20
N SER A 19 5.32 -7.98 5.61
CA SER A 19 5.87 -6.75 5.02
C SER A 19 5.02 -6.21 3.87
N SER A 20 4.41 -7.08 3.06
CA SER A 20 3.49 -6.68 2.00
C SER A 20 2.24 -5.97 2.54
N ALA A 21 1.68 -6.45 3.65
CA ALA A 21 0.53 -5.81 4.30
C ALA A 21 0.88 -4.41 4.87
N VAL A 22 2.10 -4.25 5.39
CA VAL A 22 2.60 -2.92 5.80
C VAL A 22 2.75 -1.99 4.60
N MET A 23 3.26 -2.52 3.49
CA MET A 23 3.49 -1.75 2.26
C MET A 23 2.20 -1.24 1.58
N GLU A 24 1.04 -1.83 1.88
CA GLU A 24 -0.25 -1.25 1.47
C GLU A 24 -0.55 0.09 2.16
N SER A 25 -0.07 0.24 3.40
CA SER A 25 -0.39 1.36 4.30
C SER A 25 0.59 2.51 4.17
N LEU A 26 1.86 2.16 3.93
CA LEU A 26 2.99 3.07 3.98
C LEU A 26 2.89 4.25 2.99
N PRO A 27 2.48 4.07 1.71
CA PRO A 27 2.51 5.13 0.70
C PRO A 27 1.76 6.40 1.06
N LEU A 28 0.70 6.30 1.86
CA LEU A 28 -0.14 7.44 2.26
C LEU A 28 0.41 8.19 3.48
N LEU A 29 1.30 7.58 4.25
CA LEU A 29 1.80 8.14 5.50
C LEU A 29 3.02 9.05 5.32
N GLY A 30 3.71 8.92 4.19
CA GLY A 30 4.87 9.72 3.86
C GLY A 30 5.83 9.00 2.92
N ASN A 31 6.75 9.76 2.35
CA ASN A 31 7.83 9.23 1.52
C ASN A 31 9.12 10.03 1.81
N ALA A 32 10.22 9.69 1.15
CA ALA A 32 11.52 10.35 1.38
C ALA A 32 11.54 11.86 1.03
N GLN A 33 10.55 12.34 0.27
CA GLN A 33 10.49 13.71 -0.26
C GLN A 33 9.34 14.53 0.35
N GLN A 34 8.30 13.89 0.87
CA GLN A 34 7.03 14.51 1.26
C GLN A 34 6.46 13.84 2.52
N SER A 35 5.94 14.67 3.43
CA SER A 35 5.15 14.19 4.56
C SER A 35 3.80 13.64 4.11
N GLY A 36 3.18 12.79 4.93
CA GLY A 36 1.81 12.30 4.67
C GLY A 36 0.77 13.42 4.53
N GLU A 37 0.93 14.53 5.25
CA GLU A 37 0.08 15.72 5.10
C GLU A 37 0.23 16.36 3.72
N SER A 38 1.47 16.49 3.24
CA SER A 38 1.75 16.99 1.90
C SER A 38 1.15 16.07 0.83
N ILE A 39 1.34 14.75 0.96
CA ILE A 39 0.76 13.75 0.06
C ILE A 39 -0.77 13.88 0.03
N SER A 40 -1.40 13.97 1.20
CA SER A 40 -2.85 14.10 1.34
C SER A 40 -3.37 15.38 0.68
N LYS A 41 -2.68 16.51 0.89
CA LYS A 41 -3.01 17.79 0.26
C LYS A 41 -2.87 17.72 -1.26
N THR A 42 -1.81 17.09 -1.77
CA THR A 42 -1.60 16.89 -3.20
C THR A 42 -2.70 16.00 -3.78
N LEU A 43 -3.04 14.87 -3.16
CA LEU A 43 -4.14 14.00 -3.61
C LEU A 43 -5.48 14.74 -3.69
N GLY A 44 -5.78 15.55 -2.66
CA GLY A 44 -6.98 16.39 -2.64
C GLY A 44 -6.99 17.45 -3.76
N THR A 45 -5.85 18.12 -3.98
CA THR A 45 -5.71 19.15 -5.04
C THR A 45 -5.95 18.56 -6.42
N LEU A 46 -5.43 17.35 -6.65
CA LEU A 46 -5.59 16.69 -7.94
C LEU A 46 -7.02 16.12 -8.15
N SER A 47 -7.88 16.15 -7.12
CA SER A 47 -9.21 15.49 -7.12
C SER A 47 -9.11 14.00 -7.46
N ASN A 48 -8.16 13.33 -6.85
CA ASN A 48 -7.74 11.98 -7.19
C ASN A 48 -8.19 10.93 -6.18
N ALA A 49 -8.15 9.67 -6.61
CA ALA A 49 -8.20 8.52 -5.72
C ALA A 49 -6.95 7.67 -5.87
N PHE A 50 -6.36 7.31 -4.74
CA PHE A 50 -5.23 6.39 -4.65
C PHE A 50 -5.70 5.09 -3.99
N LYS A 51 -5.31 3.95 -4.56
CA LYS A 51 -5.61 2.63 -4.03
C LYS A 51 -4.39 1.72 -4.17
N VAL A 52 -4.12 0.95 -3.12
CA VAL A 52 -3.22 -0.20 -3.18
C VAL A 52 -4.07 -1.47 -3.14
N ASP A 53 -3.76 -2.42 -4.02
CA ASP A 53 -4.32 -3.77 -3.96
C ASP A 53 -3.16 -4.77 -3.85
N ASN A 54 -3.16 -5.54 -2.78
CA ASN A 54 -2.15 -6.54 -2.47
C ASN A 54 -2.77 -7.92 -2.62
N LYS A 55 -2.25 -8.70 -3.55
CA LYS A 55 -2.59 -10.09 -3.78
C LYS A 55 -1.39 -10.95 -3.43
N ARG A 56 -1.62 -12.25 -3.26
CA ARG A 56 -0.59 -13.23 -2.89
C ARG A 56 0.68 -13.13 -3.75
N GLU A 57 0.54 -12.84 -5.04
CA GLU A 57 1.66 -12.82 -6.02
C GLU A 57 1.91 -11.47 -6.70
N ALA A 58 1.06 -10.47 -6.45
CA ALA A 58 1.17 -9.18 -7.13
C ALA A 58 0.64 -8.06 -6.24
N MET A 59 1.32 -6.92 -6.31
CA MET A 59 0.87 -5.68 -5.67
C MET A 59 0.67 -4.63 -6.75
N SER A 60 -0.44 -3.89 -6.67
CA SER A 60 -0.73 -2.79 -7.58
C SER A 60 -0.98 -1.51 -6.81
N PHE A 61 -0.42 -0.42 -7.32
CA PHE A 61 -0.62 0.94 -6.84
C PHE A 61 -1.31 1.72 -7.95
N VAL A 62 -2.54 2.16 -7.71
CA VAL A 62 -3.37 2.82 -8.72
C VAL A 62 -3.70 4.23 -8.26
N LEU A 63 -3.36 5.21 -9.10
CA LEU A 63 -3.72 6.61 -8.93
C LEU A 63 -4.61 7.05 -10.08
N MET A 64 -5.86 7.37 -9.77
CA MET A 64 -6.81 7.95 -10.71
C MET A 64 -6.67 9.46 -10.70
N ALA A 65 -6.41 10.05 -11.87
CA ALA A 65 -6.23 11.49 -12.02
C ALA A 65 -6.73 12.01 -13.37
N PRO A 66 -7.20 13.27 -13.44
CA PRO A 66 -7.48 13.92 -14.72
C PRO A 66 -6.25 13.95 -15.63
N SER A 67 -6.48 13.88 -16.94
CA SER A 67 -5.40 13.79 -17.94
C SER A 67 -4.45 15.00 -17.92
N TYR A 68 -4.94 16.19 -17.58
CA TYR A 68 -4.13 17.40 -17.46
C TYR A 68 -3.16 17.38 -16.25
N HIS A 69 -3.43 16.54 -15.24
CA HIS A 69 -2.58 16.34 -14.07
C HIS A 69 -1.59 15.17 -14.21
N ARG A 70 -1.47 14.59 -15.42
CA ARG A 70 -0.71 13.33 -15.64
C ARG A 70 0.72 13.38 -15.13
N LYS A 71 1.45 14.49 -15.34
CA LYS A 71 2.84 14.61 -14.90
C LYS A 71 2.98 14.67 -13.38
N GLU A 72 2.13 15.46 -12.72
CA GLU A 72 2.12 15.59 -11.27
C GLU A 72 1.71 14.29 -10.60
N ALA A 73 0.67 13.64 -11.12
CA ALA A 73 0.22 12.36 -10.62
C ALA A 73 1.27 11.24 -10.82
N LEU A 74 2.03 11.26 -11.92
CA LEU A 74 3.13 10.31 -12.11
C LEU A 74 4.27 10.56 -11.12
N SER A 75 4.62 11.83 -10.89
CA SER A 75 5.63 12.22 -9.90
C SER A 75 5.23 11.78 -8.48
N LEU A 76 3.97 12.01 -8.11
CA LEU A 76 3.42 11.58 -6.84
C LEU A 76 3.47 10.05 -6.68
N LEU A 77 3.01 9.31 -7.70
CA LEU A 77 3.05 7.85 -7.69
C LEU A 77 4.49 7.32 -7.56
N ASN A 78 5.44 7.97 -8.23
CA ASN A 78 6.86 7.63 -8.12
C ASN A 78 7.39 7.81 -6.69
N GLY A 79 7.11 8.96 -6.06
CA GLY A 79 7.49 9.22 -4.67
C GLY A 79 6.89 8.23 -3.69
N MET A 80 5.59 7.94 -3.85
CA MET A 80 4.84 7.02 -3.00
C MET A 80 5.32 5.57 -3.09
N CYS A 81 5.77 5.11 -4.26
CA CYS A 81 6.08 3.69 -4.49
C CYS A 81 7.59 3.37 -4.50
N LEU A 82 8.43 4.25 -5.07
CA LEU A 82 9.86 3.97 -5.27
C LEU A 82 10.77 4.68 -4.26
N HIS A 83 10.22 5.62 -3.48
CA HIS A 83 10.97 6.38 -2.48
C HIS A 83 10.28 6.36 -1.11
N PRO A 84 9.99 5.18 -0.54
CA PRO A 84 9.28 5.08 0.74
C PRO A 84 10.04 5.78 1.86
N THR A 85 9.31 6.16 2.91
CA THR A 85 9.91 6.75 4.11
C THR A 85 10.91 5.80 4.78
N GLN A 86 11.95 6.37 5.38
CA GLN A 86 12.89 5.65 6.25
C GLN A 86 12.63 5.92 7.74
N ASP A 87 11.60 6.69 8.04
CA ASP A 87 11.20 7.03 9.40
C ASP A 87 10.56 5.81 10.09
N ALA A 88 11.18 5.37 11.19
CA ALA A 88 10.74 4.24 11.98
C ALA A 88 9.38 4.46 12.65
N GLU A 89 9.05 5.70 13.03
CA GLU A 89 7.74 6.01 13.64
C GLU A 89 6.62 5.88 12.62
N ILE A 90 6.86 6.35 11.40
CA ILE A 90 5.90 6.21 10.30
C ILE A 90 5.72 4.73 9.94
N PHE A 91 6.80 3.96 9.93
CA PHE A 91 6.73 2.52 9.71
C PHE A 91 5.91 1.81 10.80
N GLU A 92 6.14 2.11 12.08
CA GLU A 92 5.39 1.49 13.16
C GLU A 92 3.90 1.85 13.11
N ARG A 93 3.57 3.09 12.72
CA ARG A 93 2.19 3.49 12.45
C ARG A 93 1.57 2.70 11.30
N ALA A 94 2.31 2.52 10.19
CA ALA A 94 1.86 1.74 9.04
C ALA A 94 1.55 0.29 9.44
N LYS A 95 2.40 -0.30 10.27
CA LYS A 95 2.23 -1.64 10.84
C LYS A 95 1.00 -1.73 11.73
N GLN A 96 0.77 -0.77 12.62
CA GLN A 96 -0.43 -0.72 13.44
C GLN A 96 -1.71 -0.64 12.57
N ASP A 97 -1.69 0.14 11.50
CA ASP A 97 -2.84 0.26 10.59
C ASP A 97 -3.06 -1.02 9.77
N ALA A 98 -1.99 -1.72 9.38
CA ALA A 98 -2.06 -3.04 8.76
C ALA A 98 -2.69 -4.08 9.72
N MET A 99 -2.28 -4.10 10.99
CA MET A 99 -2.85 -4.99 12.00
C MET A 99 -4.35 -4.72 12.25
N LYS A 100 -4.75 -3.44 12.32
CA LYS A 100 -6.17 -3.07 12.41
C LYS A 100 -6.95 -3.58 11.22
N ARG A 101 -6.42 -3.42 10.00
CA ARG A 101 -7.03 -3.96 8.78
C ARG A 101 -7.18 -5.47 8.81
N ALA A 102 -6.12 -6.20 9.20
CA ALA A 102 -6.17 -7.65 9.34
C ALA A 102 -7.31 -8.07 10.29
N SER A 103 -7.47 -7.39 11.42
CA SER A 103 -8.55 -7.68 12.38
C SER A 103 -9.96 -7.51 11.81
N ILE A 104 -10.13 -6.64 10.80
CA ILE A 104 -11.40 -6.41 10.12
C ILE A 104 -11.61 -7.50 9.06
N VAL A 105 -10.58 -7.82 8.27
CA VAL A 105 -10.64 -8.85 7.22
C VAL A 105 -10.93 -10.22 7.81
N CYS A 106 -10.35 -10.56 8.98
CA CYS A 106 -10.63 -11.82 9.67
C CYS A 106 -12.08 -11.98 10.14
N ARG A 107 -12.89 -10.91 10.15
CA ARG A 107 -14.33 -11.01 10.45
C ARG A 107 -15.14 -11.51 9.26
N ASP A 108 -14.60 -11.43 8.05
CA ASP A 108 -15.20 -12.04 6.88
C ASP A 108 -14.86 -13.53 6.85
N ALA A 109 -15.84 -14.35 7.24
CA ALA A 109 -15.72 -15.81 7.29
C ALA A 109 -15.31 -16.41 5.94
N THR A 110 -15.68 -15.78 4.82
CA THR A 110 -15.33 -16.26 3.48
C THR A 110 -13.83 -16.15 3.25
N ASN A 111 -13.27 -14.97 3.49
CA ASN A 111 -11.84 -14.73 3.32
C ASN A 111 -11.01 -15.58 4.30
N ALA A 112 -11.45 -15.68 5.55
CA ALA A 112 -10.77 -16.51 6.55
C ALA A 112 -10.70 -17.99 6.11
N CYS A 113 -11.79 -18.54 5.59
CA CYS A 113 -11.80 -19.91 5.06
C CYS A 113 -10.89 -20.09 3.84
N PHE A 114 -10.81 -19.09 2.94
CA PHE A 114 -9.90 -19.14 1.80
C PHE A 114 -8.43 -19.11 2.21
N GLU A 115 -8.05 -18.29 3.19
CA GLU A 115 -6.68 -18.29 3.72
C GLU A 115 -6.33 -19.63 4.38
N LEU A 116 -7.24 -20.22 5.15
CA LEU A 116 -7.01 -21.55 5.76
C LEU A 116 -6.85 -22.67 4.71
N LEU A 117 -7.63 -22.63 3.62
CA LEU A 117 -7.46 -23.56 2.50
C LEU A 117 -6.10 -23.39 1.82
N HIS A 118 -5.61 -22.16 1.75
CA HIS A 118 -4.32 -21.81 1.18
C HIS A 118 -3.11 -22.22 2.02
N ASP A 119 -3.28 -22.38 3.34
CA ASP A 119 -2.25 -22.88 4.26
C ASP A 119 -2.24 -24.41 4.36
N ALA A 120 -3.38 -25.06 4.08
CA ALA A 120 -3.52 -26.51 4.18
C ALA A 120 -3.00 -27.30 2.96
N GLY A 121 -2.74 -26.62 1.83
CA GLY A 121 -2.26 -27.22 0.57
C GLY A 121 -0.83 -26.83 0.25
#